data_AF-A0A8T4NA68-F1
#
_entry.id   AF-A0A8T4NA68-F1
#
_cell.length_a   1.000
_cell.length_b   1.000
_cell.length_c   1.000
_cell.angle_alpha   90.00
_cell.angle_beta   90.00
_cell.angle_gamma   90.00
#
_symmetry.space_group_name_H-M   'P 1'
#
loop_
_entity.id
_entity.type
_entity.pdbx_description
1 polymer ?
#
loop_
_entity_poly.entity_id
_entity_poly.type
_entity_poly.pdbx_seq_one_letter_code
_entity_poly.pdbx_strand_id
1 'polypeptide(L)'
;MNREENKTGEKFRMKRKEFDYYIFIDYSESLIGYTIIEKSKIRDLLPKISKLAHYKEIVHKKPYLAAIRKRFEREEITKFLMKWKIRNMKENIEIFSDVLEFVKRNDNCAIFVSVDNNQYKSFLKLFEVFPHKENVEVSQESCLRKGSIECRLSYIIDNLLNIKRTKNA
;
A
#
# COMPACT_ATOMS: atom_id res chain seq x y z
N MET A 1 -28.32 44.44 -27.40
CA MET A 1 -27.75 44.55 -26.04
C MET A 1 -27.39 43.14 -25.61
N ASN A 2 -26.16 42.75 -25.90
CA ASN A 2 -25.64 41.40 -25.63
C ASN A 2 -25.23 41.33 -24.15
N ARG A 3 -25.69 40.30 -23.45
CA ARG A 3 -25.04 39.81 -22.24
C ARG A 3 -24.87 38.30 -22.39
N GLU A 4 -23.71 37.93 -22.92
CA GLU A 4 -23.11 36.63 -22.70
C GLU A 4 -22.69 36.58 -21.22
N GLU A 5 -23.39 35.79 -20.42
CA GLU A 5 -22.93 35.45 -19.08
C GLU A 5 -22.13 34.15 -19.11
N ASN A 6 -20.84 34.35 -18.85
CA ASN A 6 -19.80 33.36 -18.62
C ASN A 6 -20.24 32.23 -17.66
N LYS A 7 -20.47 31.02 -18.19
CA LYS A 7 -20.42 29.79 -17.39
C LYS A 7 -18.97 29.36 -17.19
N THR A 8 -18.33 30.02 -16.25
CA THR A 8 -17.00 29.65 -15.74
C THR A 8 -17.11 28.52 -14.72
N GLY A 9 -16.42 27.41 -14.97
CA GLY A 9 -15.70 26.72 -13.92
C GLY A 9 -16.44 25.64 -13.10
N GLU A 10 -17.25 24.78 -13.72
CA GLU A 10 -17.43 23.44 -13.15
C GLU A 10 -16.11 22.66 -13.34
N LYS A 11 -15.20 22.79 -12.36
CA LYS A 11 -14.13 21.82 -12.17
C LYS A 11 -14.80 20.46 -12.01
N PHE A 12 -14.78 19.65 -13.06
CA PHE A 12 -15.03 18.21 -12.99
C PHE A 12 -14.16 17.64 -11.86
N ARG A 13 -14.73 17.51 -10.66
CA ARG A 13 -14.17 16.66 -9.62
C ARG A 13 -14.33 15.25 -10.16
N MET A 14 -13.31 14.73 -10.85
CA MET A 14 -13.22 13.30 -11.11
C MET A 14 -13.41 12.61 -9.76
N LYS A 15 -14.55 11.92 -9.59
CA LYS A 15 -14.79 11.08 -8.42
C LYS A 15 -13.60 10.13 -8.35
N ARG A 16 -12.82 10.22 -7.28
CA ARG A 16 -11.77 9.22 -7.03
C ARG A 16 -12.46 7.87 -6.99
N LYS A 17 -12.00 6.92 -7.79
CA LYS A 17 -12.45 5.54 -7.74
C LYS A 17 -12.20 5.05 -6.32
N GLU A 18 -13.26 4.63 -5.64
CA GLU A 18 -13.16 4.09 -4.29
C GLU A 18 -13.06 2.57 -4.38
N PHE A 19 -12.09 2.01 -3.68
CA PHE A 19 -11.82 0.58 -3.66
C PHE A 19 -12.26 -0.02 -2.32
N ASP A 20 -12.69 -1.27 -2.32
CA ASP A 20 -13.07 -1.98 -1.10
C ASP A 20 -11.84 -2.48 -0.34
N TYR A 21 -10.77 -2.79 -1.08
CA TYR A 21 -9.51 -3.29 -0.54
C TYR A 21 -8.31 -2.53 -1.09
N TYR A 22 -7.39 -2.20 -0.19
CA TYR A 22 -6.12 -1.56 -0.49
C TYR A 22 -5.00 -2.55 -0.17
N ILE A 23 -4.23 -2.92 -1.19
CA ILE A 23 -3.18 -3.92 -1.14
C ILE A 23 -1.85 -3.22 -1.38
N PHE A 24 -0.90 -3.40 -0.47
CA PHE A 24 0.44 -2.85 -0.60
C PHE A 24 1.43 -4.00 -0.65
N ILE A 25 2.26 -4.05 -1.68
CA ILE A 25 3.37 -4.99 -1.80
C ILE A 25 4.66 -4.18 -1.77
N ASP A 26 5.56 -4.46 -0.83
CA ASP A 26 6.81 -3.71 -0.66
C ASP A 26 7.98 -4.65 -0.39
N TYR A 27 9.18 -4.13 -0.63
CA TYR A 27 10.42 -4.87 -0.68
C TYR A 27 11.52 -4.08 0.01
N SER A 28 12.27 -4.76 0.87
CA SER A 28 13.41 -4.18 1.56
C SER A 28 14.52 -5.21 1.65
N GLU A 29 15.60 -4.96 0.88
CA GLU A 29 16.77 -5.84 0.79
C GLU A 29 16.39 -7.29 0.44
N SER A 30 16.52 -8.22 1.39
CA SER A 30 16.24 -9.64 1.21
C SER A 30 14.80 -10.02 1.57
N LEU A 31 13.94 -9.05 1.93
CA LEU A 31 12.56 -9.28 2.33
C LEU A 31 11.57 -8.68 1.34
N ILE A 32 10.45 -9.38 1.20
CA ILE A 32 9.24 -8.97 0.48
C ILE A 32 8.06 -9.15 1.42
N GLY A 33 7.08 -8.27 1.36
CA GLY A 33 5.83 -8.49 2.07
C GLY A 33 4.65 -7.78 1.44
N TYR A 34 3.47 -8.10 1.97
CA TYR A 34 2.26 -7.38 1.63
C TYR A 34 1.39 -7.12 2.84
N THR A 35 0.50 -6.13 2.70
CA THR A 35 -0.64 -5.88 3.58
C THR A 35 -1.91 -5.72 2.76
N ILE A 36 -3.03 -6.16 3.30
CA ILE A 36 -4.38 -5.98 2.76
C ILE A 36 -5.22 -5.27 3.81
N ILE A 37 -5.85 -4.17 3.42
CA ILE A 37 -6.62 -3.30 4.31
C ILE A 37 -7.99 -3.05 3.68
N GLU A 38 -9.05 -3.39 4.41
CA GLU A 38 -10.41 -3.02 4.03
C GLU A 38 -10.63 -1.51 4.17
N LYS A 39 -11.37 -0.93 3.21
CA LYS A 39 -11.71 0.49 3.20
C LYS A 39 -12.38 0.95 4.51
N SER A 40 -13.27 0.13 5.05
CA SER A 40 -14.00 0.40 6.30
C SER A 40 -13.07 0.67 7.48
N LYS A 41 -11.87 0.07 7.50
CA LYS A 41 -10.88 0.16 8.56
C LYS A 41 -9.96 1.38 8.44
N ILE A 42 -9.91 2.03 7.27
CA ILE A 42 -8.95 3.11 6.99
C ILE A 42 -9.18 4.33 7.88
N ARG A 43 -10.44 4.72 8.09
CA ARG A 43 -10.79 5.91 8.88
C ARG A 43 -10.20 5.84 10.29
N ASP A 44 -10.29 4.68 10.93
CA ASP A 44 -9.82 4.45 12.30
C ASP A 44 -8.31 4.17 12.36
N LEU A 45 -7.76 3.61 11.28
CA LEU A 45 -6.34 3.33 11.15
C LEU A 45 -5.49 4.60 10.93
N LEU A 46 -5.99 5.56 10.15
CA LEU A 46 -5.24 6.76 9.75
C LEU A 46 -4.66 7.56 10.94
N PRO A 47 -5.42 7.86 12.02
CA PRO A 47 -4.88 8.55 13.19
C PRO A 47 -3.74 7.78 13.87
N LYS A 48 -3.82 6.44 13.90
CA LYS A 48 -2.84 5.56 14.58
C LYS A 48 -1.48 5.57 13.87
N ILE A 49 -1.51 5.63 12.54
CA ILE A 49 -0.31 5.66 11.69
C ILE A 49 0.18 7.06 11.35
N SER A 50 -0.39 8.11 11.94
CA SER A 50 -0.03 9.52 11.68
C SER A 50 1.46 9.86 11.86
N LYS A 51 2.18 9.10 12.71
CA LYS A 51 3.62 9.29 12.95
C LYS A 51 4.51 8.33 12.17
N LEU A 52 3.94 7.47 11.32
CA LEU A 52 4.75 6.66 10.43
C LEU A 52 5.33 7.56 9.34
N ALA A 53 6.57 7.27 8.98
CA ALA A 53 7.24 7.84 7.83
C ALA A 53 7.97 6.71 7.08
N HIS A 54 8.33 7.00 5.84
CA HIS A 54 9.12 6.06 5.06
C HIS A 54 10.50 5.89 5.71
N TYR A 55 10.89 4.66 5.99
CA TYR A 55 12.13 4.32 6.67
C TYR A 55 13.39 4.90 6.02
N LYS A 56 13.39 5.07 4.68
CA LYS A 56 14.50 5.69 3.95
C LYS A 56 14.72 7.16 4.32
N GLU A 57 13.67 7.87 4.73
CA GLU A 57 13.73 9.28 5.14
C GLU A 57 14.18 9.45 6.62
N ILE A 58 14.34 8.36 7.38
CA ILE A 58 14.67 8.42 8.81
C ILE A 58 16.18 8.48 9.03
N VAL A 59 16.63 9.54 9.73
CA VAL A 59 18.03 9.72 10.17
C VAL A 59 18.38 8.73 11.28
N HIS A 60 17.64 8.73 12.39
CA HIS A 60 17.89 7.88 13.55
C HIS A 60 17.06 6.58 13.51
N LYS A 61 17.46 5.68 12.62
CA LYS A 61 16.73 4.45 12.28
C LYS A 61 16.41 3.54 13.48
N LYS A 62 17.39 3.25 14.35
CA LYS A 62 17.21 2.34 15.50
C LYS A 62 16.20 2.89 16.52
N PRO A 63 16.35 4.13 17.05
CA PRO A 63 15.34 4.71 17.95
C PRO A 63 13.95 4.79 17.33
N TYR A 64 13.87 5.16 16.04
CA TYR A 64 12.62 5.21 15.31
C TYR A 64 11.92 3.85 15.26
N LEU A 65 12.60 2.78 14.83
CA LEU A 65 11.99 1.45 14.76
C LEU A 65 11.54 0.94 16.13
N ALA A 66 12.28 1.24 17.20
CA ALA A 66 11.87 0.90 18.56
C ALA A 66 10.56 1.62 18.96
N ALA A 67 10.45 2.91 18.63
CA ALA A 67 9.25 3.69 18.88
C ALA A 67 8.06 3.22 18.03
N ILE A 68 8.29 2.91 16.75
CA ILE A 68 7.25 2.40 15.86
C ILE A 68 6.78 1.00 16.27
N ARG A 69 7.67 0.09 16.67
CA ARG A 69 7.28 -1.22 17.19
C ARG A 69 6.35 -1.09 18.40
N LYS A 70 6.72 -0.28 19.38
CA LYS A 70 5.87 0.01 20.56
C LYS A 70 4.52 0.59 20.16
N ARG A 71 4.48 1.46 19.15
CA ARG A 71 3.24 2.02 18.61
C ARG A 71 2.37 0.97 17.93
N PHE A 72 2.94 0.08 17.12
CA PHE A 72 2.21 -1.02 16.49
C PHE A 72 1.53 -1.91 17.51
N GLU A 73 2.23 -2.23 18.60
CA GLU A 73 1.71 -3.01 19.72
C GLU A 73 0.62 -2.25 20.47
N ARG A 74 0.90 -1.03 20.93
CA ARG A 74 -0.04 -0.23 21.75
C ARG A 74 -1.32 0.15 21.00
N GLU A 75 -1.20 0.53 19.74
CA GLU A 75 -2.36 0.96 18.93
C GLU A 75 -3.06 -0.22 18.24
N GLU A 76 -2.52 -1.43 18.39
CA GLU A 76 -2.98 -2.68 17.78
C GLU A 76 -3.12 -2.58 16.25
N ILE A 77 -2.15 -1.94 15.59
CA ILE A 77 -2.18 -1.62 14.15
C ILE A 77 -2.43 -2.88 13.30
N THR A 78 -1.85 -4.02 13.69
CA THR A 78 -1.99 -5.29 12.96
C THR A 78 -3.43 -5.80 12.93
N LYS A 79 -4.31 -5.43 13.89
CA LYS A 79 -5.73 -5.80 13.87
C LYS A 79 -6.51 -5.15 12.73
N PHE A 80 -6.01 -4.05 12.18
CA PHE A 80 -6.61 -3.38 11.02
C PHE A 80 -6.21 -4.04 9.70
N LEU A 81 -5.20 -4.90 9.71
CA LEU A 81 -4.73 -5.62 8.53
C LEU A 81 -5.55 -6.89 8.38
N MET A 82 -6.35 -6.98 7.32
CA MET A 82 -7.14 -8.16 7.01
C MET A 82 -6.22 -9.37 6.76
N LYS A 83 -5.15 -9.15 6.00
CA LYS A 83 -4.09 -10.14 5.75
C LYS A 83 -2.77 -9.39 5.66
N TRP A 84 -1.70 -9.98 6.17
CA TRP A 84 -0.35 -9.50 5.93
C TRP A 84 0.63 -10.66 6.03
N LYS A 85 1.73 -10.58 5.28
CA LYS A 85 2.79 -11.59 5.30
C LYS A 85 4.11 -10.94 4.91
N ILE A 86 5.20 -11.38 5.52
CA ILE A 86 6.59 -11.04 5.14
C ILE A 86 7.34 -12.34 4.92
N ARG A 87 8.09 -12.41 3.82
CA ARG A 87 8.90 -13.55 3.37
C ARG A 87 10.27 -13.08 2.89
N ASN A 88 11.15 -14.04 2.62
CA ASN A 88 12.38 -13.73 1.90
C ASN A 88 12.07 -13.47 0.42
N MET A 89 12.91 -12.68 -0.23
CA MET A 89 12.77 -12.29 -1.64
C MET A 89 12.72 -13.50 -2.59
N LYS A 90 13.39 -14.61 -2.23
CA LYS A 90 13.36 -15.87 -2.98
C LYS A 90 11.97 -16.50 -3.03
N GLU A 91 11.08 -16.12 -2.10
CA GLU A 91 9.70 -16.60 -1.98
C GLU A 91 8.71 -15.57 -2.58
N ASN A 92 9.16 -14.65 -3.45
CA ASN A 92 8.31 -13.60 -4.02
C ASN A 92 7.08 -14.13 -4.78
N ILE A 93 7.21 -15.29 -5.44
CA ILE A 93 6.11 -15.97 -6.13
C ILE A 93 4.99 -16.33 -5.14
N GLU A 94 5.32 -16.73 -3.90
CA GLU A 94 4.29 -17.02 -2.88
C GLU A 94 3.48 -15.76 -2.52
N ILE A 95 4.15 -14.62 -2.37
CA ILE A 95 3.51 -13.34 -2.07
C ILE A 95 2.59 -12.91 -3.21
N PHE A 96 3.06 -13.01 -4.45
CA PHE A 96 2.24 -12.71 -5.62
C PHE A 96 1.05 -13.65 -5.74
N SER A 97 1.25 -14.95 -5.54
CA SER A 97 0.16 -15.92 -5.58
C SER A 97 -0.88 -15.65 -4.49
N ASP A 98 -0.44 -15.31 -3.27
CA ASP A 98 -1.31 -14.93 -2.15
C ASP A 98 -2.20 -13.72 -2.49
N VAL A 99 -1.61 -12.71 -3.15
CA VAL A 99 -2.32 -11.48 -3.54
C VAL A 99 -3.28 -11.77 -4.69
N LEU A 100 -2.83 -12.48 -5.72
CA LEU A 100 -3.69 -12.84 -6.86
C LEU A 100 -4.87 -13.72 -6.43
N GLU A 101 -4.65 -14.68 -5.51
CA GLU A 101 -5.74 -15.47 -4.95
C GLU A 101 -6.75 -14.61 -4.18
N PHE A 102 -6.28 -13.61 -3.43
CA PHE A 102 -7.15 -12.69 -2.73
C PHE A 102 -8.02 -11.88 -3.71
N VAL A 103 -7.39 -11.30 -4.72
CA VAL A 103 -8.04 -10.50 -5.76
C VAL A 103 -9.01 -11.35 -6.59
N LYS A 104 -8.79 -12.67 -6.67
CA LYS A 104 -9.72 -13.59 -7.37
C LYS A 104 -11.07 -13.70 -6.69
N ARG A 105 -11.06 -13.58 -5.37
CA ARG A 105 -12.22 -13.77 -4.51
C ARG A 105 -12.89 -12.44 -4.16
N ASN A 106 -12.21 -11.32 -4.42
CA ASN A 106 -12.63 -9.99 -4.03
C ASN A 106 -12.44 -9.03 -5.20
N ASP A 107 -13.54 -8.59 -5.79
CA ASP A 107 -13.53 -7.53 -6.78
C ASP A 107 -13.19 -6.17 -6.13
N ASN A 108 -12.92 -5.15 -6.96
CA ASN A 108 -12.71 -3.77 -6.54
C ASN A 108 -11.51 -3.54 -5.58
N CYS A 109 -10.32 -3.93 -6.05
CA CYS A 109 -9.07 -3.78 -5.32
C CYS A 109 -8.16 -2.69 -5.92
N ALA A 110 -7.42 -1.98 -5.06
CA ALA A 110 -6.27 -1.19 -5.47
C ALA A 110 -4.98 -1.84 -4.97
N ILE A 111 -4.03 -2.08 -5.88
CA ILE A 111 -2.73 -2.69 -5.60
C ILE A 111 -1.64 -1.66 -5.84
N PHE A 112 -0.85 -1.40 -4.80
CA PHE A 112 0.30 -0.51 -4.84
C PHE A 112 1.56 -1.34 -4.65
N VAL A 113 2.46 -1.27 -5.62
CA VAL A 113 3.68 -2.09 -5.63
C VAL A 113 4.91 -1.17 -5.52
N SER A 114 5.68 -1.34 -4.45
CA SER A 114 6.97 -0.70 -4.23
C SER A 114 8.10 -1.68 -4.55
N VAL A 115 8.48 -1.69 -5.83
CA VAL A 115 9.55 -2.54 -6.37
C VAL A 115 10.34 -1.78 -7.41
N ASP A 116 11.50 -2.32 -7.78
CA ASP A 116 12.17 -1.88 -9.00
C ASP A 116 11.30 -2.10 -10.26
N ASN A 117 11.64 -1.40 -11.34
CA ASN A 117 10.86 -1.44 -12.58
C ASN A 117 10.82 -2.83 -13.24
N ASN A 118 11.82 -3.68 -13.02
CA ASN A 118 11.86 -5.01 -13.63
C ASN A 118 10.89 -5.95 -12.90
N GLN A 119 10.92 -5.95 -11.57
CA GLN A 119 9.96 -6.67 -10.73
C GLN A 119 8.53 -6.17 -10.95
N TYR A 120 8.35 -4.86 -11.10
CA TYR A 120 7.03 -4.29 -11.41
C TYR A 120 6.48 -4.84 -12.73
N LYS A 121 7.29 -4.83 -13.79
CA LYS A 121 6.92 -5.39 -15.09
C LYS A 121 6.60 -6.88 -15.00
N SER A 122 7.38 -7.64 -14.24
CA SER A 122 7.11 -9.07 -14.01
C SER A 122 5.77 -9.29 -13.30
N PHE A 123 5.47 -8.49 -12.27
CA PHE A 123 4.18 -8.54 -11.59
C PHE A 123 3.03 -8.18 -12.54
N LEU A 124 3.17 -7.12 -13.33
CA LEU A 124 2.14 -6.73 -14.31
C LEU A 124 1.89 -7.84 -15.34
N LYS A 125 2.92 -8.51 -15.86
CA LYS A 125 2.73 -9.65 -16.78
C LYS A 125 1.94 -10.80 -16.14
N LEU A 126 2.21 -11.11 -14.87
CA LEU A 126 1.44 -12.10 -14.11
C LEU A 126 0.00 -11.63 -13.88
N PHE A 127 -0.19 -10.34 -13.65
CA PHE A 127 -1.51 -9.74 -13.47
C PHE A 127 -2.31 -9.67 -14.78
N GLU A 128 -1.65 -9.51 -15.93
CA GLU A 128 -2.33 -9.40 -17.23
C GLU A 128 -3.07 -10.67 -17.64
N VAL A 129 -2.59 -11.84 -17.22
CA VAL A 129 -3.24 -13.13 -17.45
C VAL A 129 -4.34 -13.44 -16.44
N PHE A 130 -4.58 -12.54 -15.48
CA PHE A 130 -5.55 -12.71 -14.42
C PHE A 130 -6.98 -12.41 -14.90
N PRO A 131 -7.97 -13.29 -14.65
CA PRO A 131 -9.36 -13.01 -14.96
C PRO A 131 -9.92 -11.91 -14.03
N HIS A 132 -10.81 -11.04 -14.50
CA HIS A 132 -11.45 -9.95 -13.73
C HIS A 132 -10.54 -8.76 -13.37
N LYS A 133 -9.44 -8.56 -14.11
CA LYS A 133 -8.51 -7.44 -13.89
C LYS A 133 -9.12 -6.05 -14.08
N GLU A 134 -10.25 -5.93 -14.76
CA GLU A 134 -10.96 -4.67 -15.02
C GLU A 134 -11.42 -3.94 -13.74
N ASN A 135 -11.66 -4.68 -12.66
CA ASN A 135 -12.09 -4.13 -11.38
C ASN A 135 -10.92 -3.81 -10.45
N VAL A 136 -9.69 -3.98 -10.91
CA VAL A 136 -8.49 -3.87 -10.08
C VAL A 136 -7.58 -2.81 -10.67
N GLU A 137 -7.13 -1.90 -9.84
CA GLU A 137 -6.13 -0.91 -10.23
C GLU A 137 -4.77 -1.32 -9.70
N VAL A 138 -3.76 -1.39 -10.58
CA VAL A 138 -2.38 -1.67 -10.20
C VAL A 138 -1.53 -0.45 -10.51
N SER A 139 -0.84 0.06 -9.49
CA SER A 139 0.03 1.24 -9.60
C SER A 139 1.36 1.02 -8.90
N GLN A 140 2.42 1.69 -9.36
CA GLN A 140 3.66 1.78 -8.57
C GLN A 140 3.46 2.70 -7.37
N GLU A 141 4.07 2.35 -6.23
CA GLU A 141 4.04 3.20 -5.03
C GLU A 141 4.68 4.57 -5.29
N SER A 142 5.71 4.64 -6.14
CA SER A 142 6.38 5.89 -6.52
C SER A 142 5.45 6.90 -7.19
N CYS A 143 4.32 6.46 -7.74
CA CYS A 143 3.29 7.31 -8.33
C CYS A 143 2.33 7.90 -7.30
N LEU A 144 2.40 7.47 -6.03
CA LEU A 144 1.54 7.98 -4.97
C LEU A 144 1.89 9.42 -4.62
N ARG A 145 0.85 10.26 -4.51
CA ARG A 145 1.03 11.64 -4.05
C ARG A 145 1.46 11.65 -2.59
N LYS A 146 2.59 12.29 -2.27
CA LYS A 146 3.05 12.46 -0.88
C LYS A 146 1.94 13.02 0.00
N GLY A 147 1.68 12.36 1.13
CA GLY A 147 0.63 12.72 2.08
C GLY A 147 -0.78 12.22 1.73
N SER A 148 -0.97 11.51 0.59
CA SER A 148 -2.23 10.83 0.31
C SER A 148 -2.51 9.71 1.32
N ILE A 149 -3.76 9.22 1.34
CA ILE A 149 -4.16 8.11 2.21
C ILE A 149 -3.34 6.87 1.85
N GLU A 150 -3.24 6.56 0.56
CA GLU A 150 -2.51 5.43 0.01
C GLU A 150 -1.03 5.50 0.40
N CYS A 151 -0.40 6.67 0.27
CA CYS A 151 0.99 6.88 0.65
C CYS A 151 1.21 6.70 2.16
N ARG A 152 0.26 7.12 3.00
CA ARG A 152 0.36 6.91 4.45
C ARG A 152 0.16 5.45 4.85
N LEU A 153 -0.73 4.73 4.16
CA LEU A 153 -0.98 3.32 4.36
C LEU A 153 0.23 2.47 3.92
N SER A 154 0.92 2.85 2.84
CA SER A 154 2.12 2.12 2.38
C SER A 154 3.24 2.12 3.42
N TYR A 155 3.34 3.17 4.25
CA TYR A 155 4.30 3.20 5.35
C TYR A 155 4.12 2.05 6.35
N ILE A 156 2.93 1.42 6.42
CA ILE A 156 2.73 0.26 7.30
C ILE A 156 3.63 -0.89 6.86
N ILE A 157 3.60 -1.28 5.58
CA ILE A 157 4.39 -2.41 5.10
C ILE A 157 5.90 -2.10 5.11
N ASP A 158 6.29 -0.88 4.72
CA ASP A 158 7.68 -0.41 4.79
C ASP A 158 8.21 -0.55 6.24
N ASN A 159 7.45 -0.07 7.23
CA ASN A 159 7.88 -0.17 8.62
C ASN A 159 7.87 -1.62 9.15
N LEU A 160 6.90 -2.46 8.76
CA LEU A 160 6.87 -3.87 9.15
C LEU A 160 8.08 -4.65 8.60
N LEU A 161 8.46 -4.41 7.34
CA LEU A 161 9.65 -5.00 6.71
C LEU A 161 10.91 -4.62 7.47
N ASN A 162 11.08 -3.33 7.76
CA ASN A 162 12.26 -2.82 8.47
C ASN A 162 12.30 -3.31 9.93
N ILE A 163 11.15 -3.44 10.61
CA ILE A 163 11.06 -4.06 11.95
C ILE A 163 11.48 -5.53 11.90
N LYS A 164 11.05 -6.29 10.89
CA LYS A 164 11.40 -7.70 10.72
C LYS A 164 12.88 -7.88 10.41
N ARG A 165 13.45 -7.02 9.55
CA ARG A 165 14.88 -7.03 9.23
C ARG A 165 15.74 -6.89 10.49
N THR A 166 15.43 -5.94 11.37
CA THR A 166 16.19 -5.74 12.63
C THR A 166 16.01 -6.86 13.65
N LYS A 167 15.03 -7.77 13.50
CA LYS A 167 14.96 -8.98 14.35
C LYS A 167 15.89 -10.11 13.86
N ASN A 168 16.25 -10.08 12.58
CA ASN A 168 17.04 -11.12 11.93
C ASN A 168 18.52 -10.71 11.70
N ALA A 169 18.88 -9.48 12.07
CA ALA A 169 20.24 -8.93 12.01
C ALA A 169 20.81 -8.85 13.42
#